data_AF-A0AA36FSM9-F1
#
_entry.id   AF-A0AA36FSM9-F1
#
_cell.length_a   1.000
_cell.length_b   1.000
_cell.length_c   1.000
_cell.angle_alpha   90.00
_cell.angle_beta   90.00
_cell.angle_gamma   90.00
#
_symmetry.space_group_name_H-M   'P 1'
#
loop_
_entity.id
_entity.type
_entity.pdbx_description
1 polymer ?
#
loop_
_entity_poly.entity_id
_entity_poly.type
_entity_poly.pdbx_seq_one_letter_code
_entity_poly.pdbx_strand_id
1 'polypeptide(L)'
;MTISYDEEFSGLMLRWRGSLWKAVLKDMIAFYIAYYIILTFQYYFLDEKGKEYFTGWINWCEIGSQYIPLSFLLGFFVSVIVARWWEQFNWISWPDKMMMMVAACLPGRENLAVREAIARWSSLQAAIAWSGISVRTLKRFPTERHYVDANLMTEQEYDLFMNLEAPHGKWYELF
;
A
#
# COMPACT_ATOMS: atom_id res chain seq x y z
N MET A 1 -7.94 2.95 -2.47
CA MET A 1 -8.54 4.13 -3.09
C MET A 1 -7.39 5.10 -3.24
N THR A 2 -6.89 5.26 -4.47
CA THR A 2 -5.88 6.28 -4.78
C THR A 2 -6.54 7.64 -4.67
N ILE A 3 -5.80 8.62 -4.16
CA ILE A 3 -6.34 9.94 -3.86
C ILE A 3 -5.69 10.91 -4.84
N SER A 4 -6.48 11.56 -5.70
CA SER A 4 -6.04 12.60 -6.61
C SER A 4 -6.50 13.96 -6.10
N TYR A 5 -5.64 14.96 -6.19
CA TYR A 5 -5.94 16.33 -5.79
C TYR A 5 -5.37 17.29 -6.83
N ASP A 6 -6.18 18.24 -7.27
CA ASP A 6 -5.80 19.30 -8.22
C ASP A 6 -5.77 20.69 -7.54
N GLU A 7 -5.81 20.74 -6.20
CA GLU A 7 -5.93 21.98 -5.41
C GLU A 7 -4.58 22.49 -4.88
N GLU A 8 -4.56 23.77 -4.48
CA GLU A 8 -3.43 24.42 -3.81
C GLU A 8 -3.11 23.75 -2.45
N PHE A 9 -1.82 23.78 -2.07
CA PHE A 9 -1.27 23.10 -0.89
C PHE A 9 -2.01 23.43 0.43
N SER A 10 -2.54 24.65 0.58
CA SER A 10 -3.28 25.09 1.76
C SER A 10 -4.59 24.32 1.97
N GLY A 11 -5.30 23.98 0.88
CA GLY A 11 -6.54 23.19 0.92
C GLY A 11 -6.30 21.73 1.34
N LEU A 12 -5.15 21.18 0.93
CA LEU A 12 -4.73 19.81 1.29
C LEU A 12 -4.55 19.61 2.81
N MET A 13 -4.10 20.65 3.53
CA MET A 13 -3.85 20.56 4.98
C MET A 13 -5.12 20.35 5.81
N LEU A 14 -6.27 20.81 5.33
CA LEU A 14 -7.55 20.76 6.05
C LEU A 14 -8.36 19.48 5.76
N ARG A 15 -7.87 18.61 4.87
CA ARG A 15 -8.56 17.38 4.51
C ARG A 15 -8.38 16.31 5.61
N TRP A 16 -9.36 15.43 5.76
CA TRP A 16 -9.29 14.29 6.71
C TRP A 16 -8.98 12.95 6.05
N ARG A 17 -9.55 12.67 4.87
CA ARG A 17 -9.32 11.39 4.17
C ARG A 17 -7.94 11.38 3.53
N GLY A 18 -7.06 10.51 4.03
CA GLY A 18 -5.70 10.35 3.50
C GLY A 18 -4.72 11.45 3.91
N SER A 19 -5.08 12.28 4.89
CA SER A 19 -4.20 13.34 5.37
C SER A 19 -3.24 12.85 6.45
N LEU A 20 -2.19 13.64 6.66
CA LEU A 20 -1.22 13.47 7.74
C LEU A 20 -1.92 13.34 9.11
N TRP A 21 -2.97 14.15 9.33
CA TRP A 21 -3.74 14.13 10.57
C TRP A 21 -4.30 12.74 10.86
N LYS A 22 -4.91 12.07 9.89
CA LYS A 22 -5.47 10.73 10.14
C LYS A 22 -4.38 9.70 10.50
N ALA A 23 -3.17 9.85 9.96
CA ALA A 23 -2.06 8.95 10.24
C ALA A 23 -1.44 9.20 11.63
N VAL A 24 -1.20 10.47 11.98
CA VAL A 24 -0.39 10.84 13.16
C VAL A 24 -1.24 11.17 14.39
N LEU A 25 -2.53 11.49 14.24
CA LEU A 25 -3.34 12.01 15.35
C LEU A 25 -3.38 11.06 16.57
N LYS A 26 -3.44 9.75 16.36
CA LYS A 26 -3.45 8.78 17.48
C LYS A 26 -2.15 8.85 18.28
N ASP A 27 -1.02 8.86 17.59
CA ASP A 27 0.30 8.93 18.22
C ASP A 27 0.54 10.29 18.89
N MET A 28 0.06 11.36 18.25
CA MET A 28 0.12 12.72 18.79
C MET A 28 -0.69 12.86 20.08
N ILE A 29 -1.92 12.33 20.11
CA ILE A 29 -2.75 12.33 21.32
C ILE A 29 -2.07 11.53 22.43
N ALA A 30 -1.55 10.34 22.13
CA ALA A 30 -0.83 9.52 23.11
C ALA A 30 0.41 10.26 23.67
N PHE A 31 1.17 10.93 22.80
CA PHE A 31 2.32 11.74 23.20
C PHE A 31 1.91 12.89 24.14
N TYR A 32 0.87 13.66 23.80
CA TYR A 32 0.40 14.75 24.66
C TYR A 32 -0.12 14.24 25.99
N ILE A 33 -0.85 13.12 26.02
CA ILE A 33 -1.31 12.51 27.27
C ILE A 33 -0.11 12.17 28.16
N ALA A 34 0.89 11.46 27.63
CA ALA A 34 2.11 11.12 28.38
C ALA A 34 2.84 12.38 28.87
N TYR A 35 2.97 13.40 28.02
CA TYR A 35 3.59 14.68 28.37
C TYR A 35 2.87 15.37 29.54
N TYR A 36 1.53 15.48 29.48
CA TYR A 36 0.76 16.12 30.54
C TYR A 36 0.74 15.29 31.83
N ILE A 37 0.81 13.95 31.76
CA ILE A 37 0.99 13.10 32.95
C ILE A 37 2.31 13.43 33.64
N ILE A 38 3.40 13.53 32.88
CA ILE A 38 4.72 13.88 33.43
C ILE A 38 4.71 15.31 34.01
N LEU A 39 4.09 16.26 33.31
CA LEU A 39 3.99 17.65 33.76
C LEU A 39 3.18 17.78 35.06
N THR A 40 2.03 17.11 35.14
CA THR A 40 1.19 17.12 36.35
C THR A 40 1.91 16.44 37.52
N PHE A 41 2.63 15.35 37.26
CA PHE A 41 3.48 14.71 38.26
C PHE A 41 4.57 15.67 38.79
N GLN A 42 5.30 16.34 37.90
CA GLN A 42 6.31 17.32 38.28
C GLN A 42 5.73 18.50 39.09
N TYR A 43 4.54 18.98 38.73
CA TYR A 43 3.96 20.16 39.37
C TYR A 43 3.40 19.85 40.76
N TYR A 44 2.65 18.76 40.91
CA TYR A 44 1.88 18.45 42.12
C TYR A 44 2.56 17.47 43.09
N PHE A 45 3.47 16.60 42.62
CA PHE A 45 4.03 15.52 43.45
C PHE A 45 5.52 15.70 43.80
N LEU A 46 6.25 16.56 43.08
CA LEU A 46 7.68 16.80 43.35
C LEU A 46 7.90 18.01 44.27
N ASP A 47 8.65 17.77 45.34
CA ASP A 47 9.24 18.82 46.17
C ASP A 47 10.35 19.58 45.42
N GLU A 48 10.78 20.71 45.99
CA GLU A 48 11.75 21.64 45.37
C GLU A 48 13.06 20.95 44.98
N LYS A 49 13.62 20.10 45.86
CA LYS A 49 14.81 19.28 45.53
C LYS A 49 14.54 18.25 44.43
N GLY A 50 13.34 17.66 44.40
CA GLY A 50 12.96 16.72 43.35
C GLY A 50 12.90 17.38 41.97
N LYS A 51 12.42 18.63 41.92
CA LYS A 51 12.39 19.44 40.69
C LYS A 51 13.80 19.77 40.17
N GLU A 52 14.78 20.00 41.05
CA GLU A 52 16.18 20.17 40.64
C GLU A 52 16.75 18.90 39.98
N TYR A 53 16.56 17.73 40.60
CA TYR A 53 16.98 16.46 40.00
C TYR A 53 16.29 16.20 38.65
N PHE A 54 14.99 16.48 38.55
CA PHE A 54 14.24 16.31 37.32
C PHE A 54 14.73 17.23 36.19
N THR A 55 15.12 18.47 36.52
CA THR A 55 15.77 19.38 35.56
C THR A 55 17.07 18.79 35.01
N GLY A 56 17.85 18.10 35.85
CA GLY A 56 19.03 17.36 35.42
C GLY A 56 18.71 16.26 34.40
N TRP A 57 17.61 15.52 34.60
CA TRP A 57 17.13 14.51 33.65
C TRP A 57 16.71 15.11 32.31
N ILE A 58 16.00 16.25 32.32
CA ILE A 58 15.59 16.95 31.09
C ILE A 58 16.82 17.32 30.26
N ASN A 59 17.83 17.94 30.89
CA ASN A 59 19.06 18.34 30.21
C ASN A 59 19.83 17.13 29.64
N TRP A 60 19.86 16.01 30.38
CA TRP A 60 20.46 14.78 29.89
C TRP A 60 19.75 14.22 28.65
N CYS A 61 18.40 14.24 28.64
CA CYS A 61 17.62 13.85 27.47
C CYS A 61 17.82 14.80 26.27
N GLU A 62 17.97 16.10 26.51
CA GLU A 62 18.24 17.09 25.46
C GLU A 62 19.56 16.82 24.74
N ILE A 63 20.62 16.54 25.49
CA ILE A 63 21.92 16.14 24.93
C ILE A 63 21.78 14.87 24.08
N GLY A 64 21.04 13.87 24.57
CA GLY A 64 20.76 12.64 23.83
C GLY A 64 20.00 12.88 22.52
N SER A 65 19.04 13.81 22.52
CA SER A 65 18.24 14.15 21.33
C SER A 65 19.06 14.81 20.22
N GLN A 66 20.15 15.51 20.56
CA GLN A 66 21.01 16.18 19.57
C GLN A 66 22.03 15.24 18.93
N TYR A 67 22.26 14.06 19.51
CA TYR A 67 23.31 13.13 19.05
C TYR A 67 23.00 12.46 17.70
N ILE A 68 21.70 12.23 17.40
CA ILE A 68 21.29 11.52 16.18
C ILE A 68 20.57 12.50 15.24
N PRO A 69 21.08 12.76 14.03
CA PRO A 69 20.41 13.60 13.04
C PRO A 69 19.24 12.84 12.40
N LEU A 70 18.13 12.72 13.13
CA LEU A 70 16.95 11.97 12.71
C LEU A 70 16.39 12.45 11.37
N SER A 71 16.41 13.76 11.12
CA SER A 71 15.93 14.34 9.85
C SER A 71 16.70 13.83 8.64
N PHE A 72 18.01 13.62 8.76
CA PHE A 72 18.83 13.10 7.68
C PHE A 72 18.50 11.63 7.39
N LEU A 73 18.45 10.80 8.44
CA LEU A 73 18.10 9.39 8.32
C LEU A 73 16.69 9.19 7.76
N LEU A 74 15.72 9.98 8.23
CA LEU A 74 14.36 9.96 7.74
C LEU A 74 14.28 10.37 6.27
N GLY A 75 15.03 11.41 5.87
CA GLY A 75 15.09 11.85 4.47
C GLY A 75 15.60 10.76 3.53
N PHE A 76 16.69 10.08 3.90
CA PHE A 76 17.21 8.94 3.13
C PHE A 76 16.24 7.76 3.10
N PHE A 77 15.64 7.42 4.25
CA PHE A 77 14.69 6.32 4.33
C PHE A 77 13.45 6.56 3.48
N VAL A 78 12.87 7.76 3.57
CA VAL A 78 11.67 8.14 2.81
C VAL A 78 11.97 8.19 1.31
N SER A 79 13.14 8.69 0.89
CA SER A 79 13.49 8.73 -0.54
C SER A 79 13.56 7.33 -1.16
N VAL A 80 14.13 6.35 -0.44
CA VAL A 80 14.17 4.95 -0.87
C VAL A 80 12.76 4.36 -0.96
N ILE A 81 11.91 4.61 0.04
CA ILE A 81 10.52 4.12 0.03
C ILE A 81 9.74 4.69 -1.16
N VAL A 82 9.83 6.00 -1.39
CA VAL A 82 9.12 6.67 -2.49
C VAL A 82 9.60 6.13 -3.85
N ALA A 83 10.91 5.93 -4.02
CA ALA A 83 11.46 5.34 -5.23
C ALA A 83 10.91 3.94 -5.50
N ARG A 84 10.91 3.06 -4.49
CA ARG A 84 10.37 1.69 -4.61
C ARG A 84 8.87 1.68 -4.84
N TRP A 85 8.12 2.57 -4.20
CA TRP A 85 6.68 2.71 -4.41
C TRP A 85 6.36 3.09 -5.86
N TRP A 86 7.10 4.05 -6.41
CA TRP A 86 6.94 4.47 -7.80
C TRP A 86 7.32 3.35 -8.77
N GLU A 87 8.40 2.63 -8.47
CA GLU A 87 8.81 1.47 -9.26
C GLU A 87 7.69 0.40 -9.28
N GLN A 88 7.14 0.04 -8.12
CA GLN A 88 6.02 -0.90 -8.02
C GLN A 88 4.79 -0.44 -8.82
N PHE A 89 4.51 0.86 -8.84
CA PHE A 89 3.43 1.41 -9.65
C PHE A 89 3.68 1.23 -11.15
N ASN A 90 4.92 1.41 -11.62
CA ASN A 90 5.28 1.20 -13.02
C ASN A 90 5.27 -0.27 -13.44
N TRP A 91 5.45 -1.20 -12.49
CA TRP A 91 5.33 -2.65 -12.73
C TRP A 91 3.88 -3.12 -12.90
N ILE A 92 2.88 -2.26 -12.65
CA ILE A 92 1.48 -2.61 -12.92
C ILE A 92 1.30 -2.80 -14.43
N SER A 93 1.05 -4.04 -14.84
CA SER A 93 0.78 -4.37 -16.24
C SER A 93 -0.62 -3.91 -16.64
N TRP A 94 -0.68 -2.91 -17.52
CA TRP A 94 -1.92 -2.47 -18.14
C TRP A 94 -2.16 -3.25 -19.44
N PRO A 95 -3.36 -3.79 -19.67
CA PRO A 95 -3.65 -4.59 -20.87
C PRO A 95 -3.71 -3.74 -22.15
N ASP A 96 -3.80 -2.41 -22.03
CA ASP A 96 -4.07 -1.48 -23.13
C ASP A 96 -3.13 -1.66 -24.33
N LYS A 97 -1.80 -1.68 -24.11
CA LYS A 97 -0.81 -1.83 -25.18
C LYS A 97 -0.92 -3.20 -25.86
N MET A 98 -1.13 -4.25 -25.07
CA MET A 98 -1.32 -5.62 -25.58
C MET A 98 -2.60 -5.68 -26.43
N MET A 99 -3.70 -5.12 -25.94
CA MET A 99 -4.99 -5.14 -26.63
C MET A 99 -4.99 -4.33 -27.92
N MET A 100 -4.26 -3.20 -27.98
CA MET A 100 -4.04 -2.46 -29.22
C MET A 100 -3.35 -3.33 -30.29
N MET A 101 -2.32 -4.09 -29.89
CA MET A 101 -1.61 -5.00 -30.79
C MET A 101 -2.52 -6.15 -31.26
N VAL A 102 -3.26 -6.77 -30.34
CA VAL A 102 -4.22 -7.84 -30.64
C VAL A 102 -5.29 -7.36 -31.63
N ALA A 103 -5.80 -6.14 -31.46
CA ALA A 103 -6.78 -5.54 -32.37
C ALA A 103 -6.22 -5.30 -33.78
N ALA A 104 -4.94 -4.93 -33.89
CA ALA A 104 -4.26 -4.75 -35.17
C ALA A 104 -3.94 -6.08 -35.87
N CYS A 105 -3.51 -7.10 -35.11
CA CYS A 105 -3.13 -8.41 -35.66
C CYS A 105 -4.33 -9.29 -36.03
N LEU A 106 -5.46 -9.14 -35.32
CA LEU A 106 -6.67 -9.91 -35.54
C LEU A 106 -7.83 -8.98 -35.94
N PRO A 107 -7.85 -8.43 -37.17
CA PRO A 107 -8.95 -7.59 -37.64
C PRO A 107 -10.22 -8.42 -37.90
N GLY A 108 -11.35 -7.75 -38.12
CA GLY A 108 -12.62 -8.41 -38.47
C GLY A 108 -13.50 -8.78 -37.28
N ARG A 109 -14.77 -9.15 -37.54
CA ARG A 109 -15.75 -9.53 -36.51
C ARG A 109 -15.66 -11.01 -36.15
N GLU A 110 -15.19 -11.83 -37.08
CA GLU A 110 -14.90 -13.26 -36.93
C GLU A 110 -13.90 -13.53 -35.80
N ASN A 111 -12.94 -12.62 -35.58
CA ASN A 111 -11.94 -12.74 -34.53
C ASN A 111 -12.37 -12.12 -33.20
N LEU A 112 -13.61 -11.64 -33.07
CA LEU A 112 -14.09 -10.98 -31.84
C LEU A 112 -13.96 -11.88 -30.62
N ALA A 113 -14.42 -13.13 -30.71
CA ALA A 113 -14.35 -14.09 -29.61
C ALA A 113 -12.90 -14.36 -29.16
N VAL A 114 -11.95 -14.39 -30.12
CA VAL A 114 -10.52 -14.58 -29.83
C VAL A 114 -9.96 -13.36 -29.09
N ARG A 115 -10.30 -12.15 -29.53
CA ARG A 115 -9.87 -10.91 -28.85
C ARG A 115 -10.44 -10.81 -27.44
N GLU A 116 -11.70 -11.20 -27.25
CA GLU A 116 -12.35 -11.25 -25.93
C GLU A 116 -11.70 -12.28 -25.00
N ALA A 117 -11.36 -13.46 -25.53
CA ALA A 117 -10.64 -14.49 -24.77
C ALA A 117 -9.26 -13.98 -24.32
N ILE A 118 -8.48 -13.38 -25.23
CA ILE A 118 -7.15 -12.83 -24.90
C ILE A 118 -7.24 -11.71 -23.85
N ALA A 119 -8.22 -10.81 -23.98
CA ALA A 119 -8.45 -9.73 -23.02
C ALA A 119 -8.78 -10.28 -21.62
N ARG A 120 -9.61 -11.32 -21.58
CA ARG A 120 -10.02 -11.98 -20.34
C ARG A 120 -8.87 -12.75 -19.71
N TRP A 121 -8.07 -13.50 -20.48
CA TRP A 121 -6.88 -14.19 -19.98
C TRP A 121 -5.84 -13.23 -19.40
N SER A 122 -5.59 -12.10 -20.05
CA SER A 122 -4.70 -11.06 -19.51
C SER A 122 -5.21 -10.49 -18.18
N SER A 123 -6.53 -10.25 -18.09
CA SER A 123 -7.17 -9.78 -16.86
C SER A 123 -7.13 -10.83 -15.75
N LEU A 124 -7.33 -12.10 -16.09
CA LEU A 124 -7.25 -13.24 -15.17
C LEU A 124 -5.83 -13.40 -14.62
N GLN A 125 -4.81 -13.34 -15.50
CA GLN A 125 -3.40 -13.40 -15.10
C GLN A 125 -3.06 -12.31 -14.08
N ALA A 126 -3.46 -11.08 -14.38
CA ALA A 126 -3.27 -9.97 -13.46
C ALA A 126 -3.98 -10.26 -12.13
N ALA A 127 -5.23 -10.73 -12.14
CA ALA A 127 -5.99 -11.00 -10.92
C ALA A 127 -5.37 -12.11 -10.05
N ILE A 128 -4.78 -13.14 -10.65
CA ILE A 128 -4.04 -14.22 -9.97
C ILE A 128 -2.71 -13.69 -9.42
N ALA A 129 -1.93 -12.95 -10.20
CA ALA A 129 -0.68 -12.37 -9.72
C ALA A 129 -0.92 -11.38 -8.56
N TRP A 130 -1.97 -10.56 -8.66
CA TRP A 130 -2.32 -9.58 -7.63
C TRP A 130 -2.87 -10.21 -6.36
N SER A 131 -3.47 -11.41 -6.38
CA SER A 131 -3.92 -12.06 -5.13
C SER A 131 -2.75 -12.51 -4.26
N GLY A 132 -1.59 -12.85 -4.86
CA GLY A 132 -0.36 -13.16 -4.13
C GLY A 132 0.34 -11.95 -3.50
N ILE A 133 0.09 -10.74 -4.01
CA ILE A 133 0.81 -9.51 -3.59
C ILE A 133 -0.10 -8.56 -2.79
N SER A 134 -1.36 -8.40 -3.22
CA SER A 134 -2.30 -7.43 -2.67
C SER A 134 -3.37 -8.10 -1.80
N VAL A 135 -3.36 -7.78 -0.51
CA VAL A 135 -4.38 -8.23 0.46
C VAL A 135 -5.79 -7.85 0.01
N ARG A 136 -5.96 -6.72 -0.68
CA ARG A 136 -7.28 -6.28 -1.17
C ARG A 136 -7.80 -7.20 -2.28
N THR A 137 -6.91 -7.65 -3.16
CA THR A 137 -7.25 -8.59 -4.23
C THR A 137 -7.50 -9.97 -3.65
N LEU A 138 -6.67 -10.42 -2.70
CA LEU A 138 -6.87 -11.67 -1.97
C LEU A 138 -8.23 -11.71 -1.25
N LYS A 139 -8.64 -10.61 -0.60
CA LYS A 139 -9.97 -10.51 0.03
C LYS A 139 -11.13 -10.55 -0.97
N ARG A 140 -10.89 -10.13 -2.22
CA ARG A 140 -11.89 -10.16 -3.29
C ARG A 140 -11.98 -11.54 -3.95
N PHE A 141 -10.84 -12.22 -4.09
CA PHE A 141 -10.73 -13.55 -4.66
C PHE A 141 -9.99 -14.50 -3.69
N PRO A 142 -10.63 -14.95 -2.61
CA PRO A 142 -9.99 -15.80 -1.61
C PRO A 142 -9.71 -17.23 -2.11
N THR A 143 -10.56 -17.73 -3.00
CA THR A 143 -10.39 -19.04 -3.65
C THR A 143 -10.47 -18.88 -5.17
N GLU A 144 -9.90 -19.83 -5.88
CA GLU A 144 -9.83 -19.82 -7.34
C GLU A 144 -11.22 -19.84 -7.98
N ARG A 145 -12.20 -20.42 -7.30
CA ARG A 145 -13.60 -20.44 -7.74
C ARG A 145 -14.22 -19.05 -7.81
N HIS A 146 -13.75 -18.09 -7.01
CA HIS A 146 -14.21 -16.71 -7.11
C HIS A 146 -13.79 -16.04 -8.44
N TYR A 147 -12.77 -16.57 -9.14
CA TYR A 147 -12.46 -16.10 -10.50
C TYR A 147 -13.50 -16.57 -11.52
N VAL A 148 -14.08 -17.75 -11.32
CA VAL A 148 -15.19 -18.27 -12.14
C VAL A 148 -16.47 -17.47 -11.86
N ASP A 149 -16.80 -17.27 -10.57
CA ASP A 149 -17.96 -16.48 -10.16
C ASP A 149 -17.91 -15.02 -10.68
N ALA A 150 -16.70 -14.47 -10.84
CA ALA A 150 -16.47 -13.15 -11.38
C ALA A 150 -16.38 -13.09 -12.92
N ASN A 151 -16.62 -14.21 -13.62
CA ASN A 151 -16.48 -14.36 -15.08
C ASN A 151 -15.08 -14.02 -15.62
N LEU A 152 -14.04 -14.15 -14.80
CA LEU A 152 -12.65 -14.03 -15.26
C LEU A 152 -12.13 -15.35 -15.83
N MET A 153 -12.66 -16.47 -15.34
CA MET A 153 -12.31 -17.82 -15.74
C MET A 153 -13.60 -18.58 -16.12
N THR A 154 -13.55 -19.42 -17.15
CA THR A 154 -14.65 -20.33 -17.49
C THR A 154 -14.52 -21.64 -16.71
N GLU A 155 -15.59 -22.43 -16.60
CA GLU A 155 -15.55 -23.75 -15.93
C GLU A 155 -14.51 -24.69 -16.57
N GLN A 156 -14.40 -24.69 -17.90
CA GLN A 156 -13.39 -25.49 -18.60
C GLN A 156 -11.98 -25.08 -18.22
N GLU A 157 -11.71 -23.77 -18.19
CA GLU A 157 -10.40 -23.25 -17.80
C GLU A 157 -10.07 -23.49 -16.34
N TYR A 158 -11.08 -23.51 -15.46
CA TYR A 158 -10.91 -23.87 -14.06
C TYR A 158 -10.43 -25.31 -13.91
N ASP A 159 -11.05 -26.25 -14.64
CA ASP A 159 -10.63 -27.64 -14.63
C ASP A 159 -9.19 -27.80 -15.14
N LEU A 160 -8.83 -27.14 -16.25
CA LEU A 160 -7.45 -27.13 -16.75
C LEU A 160 -6.47 -26.54 -15.74
N PHE A 161 -6.84 -25.42 -15.12
CA PHE A 161 -6.01 -24.73 -14.13
C PHE A 161 -5.77 -25.60 -12.88
N MET A 162 -6.78 -26.33 -12.42
CA MET A 162 -6.66 -27.22 -11.26
C MET A 162 -5.83 -28.46 -11.55
N ASN A 163 -6.00 -29.04 -12.73
CA ASN A 163 -5.27 -30.24 -13.16
C ASN A 163 -3.80 -29.97 -13.51
N LEU A 164 -3.39 -28.71 -13.65
CA LEU A 164 -2.01 -28.35 -13.91
C LEU A 164 -1.12 -28.65 -12.70
N GLU A 165 -0.16 -29.55 -12.85
CA GLU A 165 0.84 -29.84 -11.81
C GLU A 165 1.97 -28.80 -11.87
N ALA A 166 2.00 -27.90 -10.88
CA ALA A 166 3.02 -26.88 -10.75
C ALA A 166 3.63 -26.92 -9.34
N PRO A 167 4.96 -27.03 -9.19
CA PRO A 167 5.61 -27.01 -7.88
C PRO A 167 5.62 -25.62 -7.23
N HIS A 168 5.30 -24.58 -8.01
CA HIS A 168 5.21 -23.19 -7.56
C HIS A 168 3.82 -22.63 -7.86
N GLY A 169 3.54 -21.38 -7.47
CA GLY A 169 2.22 -20.81 -7.75
C GLY A 169 2.01 -20.51 -9.24
N LYS A 170 0.79 -20.80 -9.70
CA LYS A 170 0.38 -20.86 -11.11
C LYS A 170 0.18 -19.49 -11.77
N TRP A 171 0.81 -18.42 -11.28
CA TRP A 171 0.56 -17.05 -11.76
C TRP A 171 1.20 -16.75 -13.14
N TYR A 172 2.15 -17.56 -13.59
CA TYR A 172 2.78 -17.48 -14.91
C TYR A 172 2.35 -18.61 -15.86
N GLU A 173 1.59 -19.58 -15.37
CA GLU A 173 1.14 -20.73 -16.17
C GLU A 173 -0.31 -20.52 -16.57
N LEU A 174 -0.50 -19.89 -17.72
CA LEU A 174 -1.79 -19.80 -18.39
C LEU A 174 -1.62 -20.32 -19.80
N PHE A 175 -2.44 -21.33 -20.12
CA PHE A 175 -2.78 -21.91 -21.43
C PHE A 175 -1.76 -21.77 -22.57
#